data_AF-W7M1U9-F1
#
_entry.id   AF-W7M1U9-F1
#
_cell.length_a   1.000
_cell.length_b   1.000
_cell.length_c   1.000
_cell.angle_alpha   90.00
_cell.angle_beta   90.00
_cell.angle_gamma   90.00
#
_symmetry.space_group_name_H-M   'P 1'
#
loop_
_entity.id
_entity.type
_entity.pdbx_description
1 polymer ?
#
loop_
_entity_poly.entity_id
_entity_poly.type
_entity_poly.pdbx_seq_one_letter_code
_entity_poly.pdbx_strand_id
1 'polypeptide(L)'
;MQARKALTAFEKVVAESNELLEQSNEDISPETLQAETQEAVDMLADLQLQADPTRVSEIESKAKKILTGLGFSEALIQKPISSLSGGWHMRASLATALVQETDILILDEPTNFLDLLGIIWLQRYLQNLEETGNPPTLILVSHDRDFISLCTDLLILKDKQLTYFHGDFPTYEASQSERKQWLTTMKEAQDKQKAHIEKSIAANMKAGKANDDTNKLRQAKSRQKKLDNRWGLQVSARGGRFKLNRDLVGFHLTARDDIDIPPEDRPVVVNLPEPPDLRFPGALISLEKVAFRYSAKTPLIVQDITLSVGMGDRIGILGLNGAGKSTLIKLLVGETRPTSGTLSTHPRLKLAYYSQHAVEALQSLGREEPALTALALLTREVEGELTEGDLRGLLGQLGLPGRIASDVPLCKLSGGQVVRCELARLLWRRPHCLVLDEVTTHLDYETVTALREALRDWEGAVILVSHDRWFMRGVIEGAVDDDEETDEDDDDKEVMRRRIVYRLKGGKMDTLENGVDEFERLMERRVKKLLQD
;
A
#
# COMPACT_ATOMS: atom_id res chain seq x y z
N MET A 1 16.48 24.80 -28.73
CA MET A 1 16.52 26.19 -29.25
C MET A 1 15.37 27.06 -28.71
N GLN A 2 14.13 26.55 -28.67
CA GLN A 2 12.97 27.28 -28.10
C GLN A 2 13.13 27.60 -26.60
N ALA A 3 13.60 26.64 -25.78
CA ALA A 3 13.83 26.87 -24.35
C ALA A 3 14.83 28.01 -24.08
N ARG A 4 15.88 28.14 -24.90
CA ARG A 4 16.87 29.22 -24.77
C ARG A 4 16.27 30.58 -25.14
N LYS A 5 15.42 30.64 -26.18
CA LYS A 5 14.68 31.86 -26.53
C LYS A 5 13.71 32.29 -25.43
N ALA A 6 13.03 31.33 -24.80
CA ALA A 6 12.13 31.60 -23.69
C ALA A 6 12.90 32.15 -22.47
N LEU A 7 14.04 31.53 -22.12
CA LEU A 7 14.90 31.99 -21.02
C LEU A 7 15.37 33.44 -21.24
N THR A 8 15.87 33.76 -22.43
CA THR A 8 16.35 35.13 -22.74
C THR A 8 15.23 36.16 -22.74
N ALA A 9 14.00 35.76 -23.09
CA ALA A 9 12.83 36.62 -22.96
C ALA A 9 12.50 36.90 -21.49
N PHE A 10 12.55 35.89 -20.61
CA PHE A 10 12.35 36.06 -19.18
C PHE A 10 13.44 36.90 -18.52
N GLU A 11 14.72 36.70 -18.88
CA GLU A 11 15.83 37.51 -18.38
C GLU A 11 15.64 39.00 -18.69
N LYS A 12 15.08 39.32 -19.86
CA LYS A 12 14.74 40.69 -20.26
C LYS A 12 13.63 41.30 -19.40
N VAL A 13 12.56 40.52 -19.14
CA VAL A 13 11.45 40.94 -18.27
C VAL A 13 11.94 41.19 -16.84
N VAL A 14 12.82 40.35 -16.32
CA VAL A 14 13.40 40.52 -14.97
C VAL A 14 14.30 41.76 -14.91
N ALA A 15 15.11 42.02 -15.94
CA ALA A 15 15.93 43.22 -16.01
C ALA A 15 15.06 44.50 -16.04
N GLU A 16 13.99 44.51 -16.84
CA GLU A 16 13.03 45.62 -16.90
C GLU A 16 12.32 45.83 -15.54
N SER A 17 11.95 44.76 -14.84
CA SER A 17 11.35 44.85 -13.50
C SER A 17 12.32 45.36 -12.43
N ASN A 18 13.61 45.03 -12.51
CA ASN A 18 14.62 45.55 -11.60
C ASN A 18 14.90 47.04 -11.83
N GLU A 19 14.92 47.48 -13.09
CA GLU A 19 15.04 48.90 -13.42
C GLU A 19 13.85 49.70 -12.87
N LEU A 20 12.63 49.16 -12.93
CA LEU A 20 11.43 49.77 -12.33
C LEU A 20 11.50 49.85 -10.80
N LEU A 21 12.07 48.85 -10.12
CA LEU A 21 12.25 48.86 -8.66
C LEU A 21 13.30 49.87 -8.18
N GLU A 22 14.29 50.18 -9.01
CA GLU A 22 15.37 51.14 -8.71
C GLU A 22 15.04 52.58 -9.14
N GLN A 23 13.93 52.81 -9.84
CA GLN A 23 13.48 54.14 -10.25
C GLN A 23 13.11 55.01 -9.05
N SER A 24 13.46 56.31 -9.12
CA SER A 24 13.07 57.27 -8.11
C SER A 24 11.59 57.64 -8.25
N ASN A 25 10.88 57.87 -7.14
CA ASN A 25 9.47 58.26 -7.16
C ASN A 25 9.18 59.56 -7.94
N GLU A 26 10.20 60.37 -8.25
CA GLU A 26 10.08 61.62 -9.01
C GLU A 26 10.08 61.40 -10.53
N ASP A 27 10.50 60.23 -11.01
CA ASP A 27 10.62 59.87 -12.43
C ASP A 27 9.41 59.07 -12.96
N ILE A 28 8.46 58.71 -12.09
CA ILE A 28 7.27 57.93 -12.45
C ILE A 28 6.29 58.83 -13.21
N SER A 29 5.91 58.42 -14.42
CA SER A 29 4.95 59.18 -15.21
C SER A 29 3.56 59.21 -14.53
N PRO A 30 2.79 60.31 -14.65
CA PRO A 30 1.46 60.39 -14.05
C PRO A 30 0.48 59.34 -14.62
N GLU A 31 0.69 58.87 -15.84
CA GLU A 31 -0.10 57.79 -16.46
C GLU A 31 0.22 56.42 -15.84
N THR A 32 1.50 56.13 -15.59
CA THR A 32 1.94 54.91 -14.88
C THR A 32 1.40 54.89 -13.46
N LEU A 33 1.50 56.01 -12.76
CA LEU A 33 1.00 56.15 -11.39
C LEU A 33 -0.52 55.95 -11.31
N GLN A 34 -1.27 56.44 -12.31
CA GLN A 34 -2.71 56.21 -12.40
C GLN A 34 -3.05 54.73 -12.66
N ALA A 35 -2.32 54.06 -13.55
CA ALA A 35 -2.53 52.63 -13.85
C ALA A 35 -2.23 51.73 -12.65
N GLU A 36 -1.08 51.93 -12.00
CA GLU A 36 -0.69 51.18 -10.79
C GLU A 36 -1.64 51.46 -9.61
N THR A 37 -2.11 52.70 -9.46
CA THR A 37 -3.12 53.03 -8.44
C THR A 37 -4.43 52.32 -8.72
N GLN A 38 -4.85 52.24 -9.99
CA GLN A 38 -6.07 51.50 -10.36
C GLN A 38 -5.90 50.01 -10.09
N GLU A 39 -4.76 49.41 -10.45
CA GLU A 39 -4.46 48.00 -10.16
C GLU A 39 -4.43 47.73 -8.64
N ALA A 40 -3.82 48.61 -7.86
CA ALA A 40 -3.81 48.52 -6.40
C ALA A 40 -5.22 48.65 -5.79
N VAL A 41 -6.07 49.52 -6.36
CA VAL A 41 -7.48 49.66 -5.96
C VAL A 41 -8.27 48.39 -6.30
N ASP A 42 -8.05 47.80 -7.47
CA ASP A 42 -8.69 46.56 -7.89
C ASP A 42 -8.25 45.38 -7.00
N MET A 43 -6.94 45.25 -6.73
CA MET A 43 -6.41 44.26 -5.78
C MET A 43 -6.98 44.45 -4.37
N LEU A 44 -7.09 45.70 -3.90
CA LEU A 44 -7.64 46.02 -2.59
C LEU A 44 -9.14 45.71 -2.53
N ALA A 45 -9.88 45.96 -3.61
CA ALA A 45 -11.28 45.57 -3.74
C ALA A 45 -11.45 44.05 -3.68
N ASP A 46 -10.61 43.30 -4.39
CA ASP A 46 -10.60 41.83 -4.35
C ASP A 46 -10.27 41.31 -2.95
N LEU A 47 -9.25 41.87 -2.29
CA LEU A 47 -8.89 41.52 -0.91
C LEU A 47 -10.01 41.83 0.08
N GLN A 48 -10.69 42.97 -0.06
CA GLN A 48 -11.85 43.31 0.75
C GLN A 48 -13.00 42.33 0.56
N LEU A 49 -13.19 41.85 -0.67
CA LEU A 49 -14.20 40.85 -1.02
C LEU A 49 -13.84 39.46 -0.47
N GLN A 50 -12.54 39.12 -0.40
CA GLN A 50 -12.05 37.92 0.28
C GLN A 50 -12.16 38.02 1.81
N ALA A 51 -11.98 39.21 2.37
CA ALA A 51 -12.11 39.48 3.80
C ALA A 51 -13.57 39.76 4.26
N ASP A 52 -14.55 39.59 3.36
CA ASP A 52 -15.96 39.76 3.68
C ASP A 52 -16.35 38.81 4.84
N PRO A 53 -16.91 39.33 5.95
CA PRO A 53 -17.34 38.52 7.09
C PRO A 53 -18.27 37.36 6.72
N THR A 54 -19.07 37.52 5.66
CA THR A 54 -19.94 36.44 5.15
C THR A 54 -19.13 35.28 4.60
N ARG A 55 -18.13 35.56 3.75
CA ARG A 55 -17.21 34.56 3.20
C ARG A 55 -16.38 33.87 4.28
N VAL A 56 -15.93 34.62 5.29
CA VAL A 56 -15.19 34.05 6.44
C VAL A 56 -16.07 33.05 7.21
N SER A 57 -17.33 33.39 7.46
CA SER A 57 -18.31 32.50 8.10
C SER A 57 -18.60 31.24 7.26
N GLU A 58 -18.70 31.39 5.93
CA GLU A 58 -18.88 30.26 5.02
C GLU A 58 -17.68 29.31 5.03
N ILE A 59 -16.46 29.85 5.01
CA ILE A 59 -15.22 29.08 5.10
C ILE A 59 -15.14 28.36 6.45
N GLU A 60 -15.49 29.03 7.56
CA GLU A 60 -15.50 28.42 8.89
C GLU A 60 -16.52 27.26 8.97
N SER A 61 -17.72 27.45 8.41
CA SER A 61 -18.74 26.40 8.30
C SER A 61 -18.26 25.22 7.47
N LYS A 62 -17.67 25.48 6.30
CA LYS A 62 -17.06 24.45 5.42
C LYS A 62 -15.95 23.69 6.15
N ALA A 63 -15.04 24.41 6.82
CA ALA A 63 -13.96 23.81 7.60
C ALA A 63 -14.50 22.94 8.73
N LYS A 64 -15.53 23.39 9.45
CA LYS A 64 -16.17 22.59 10.52
C LYS A 64 -16.81 21.32 9.96
N LYS A 65 -17.48 21.38 8.80
CA LYS A 65 -18.03 20.20 8.12
C LYS A 65 -16.95 19.19 7.74
N ILE A 66 -15.87 19.66 7.10
CA ILE A 66 -14.74 18.81 6.70
C ILE A 66 -14.06 18.17 7.91
N LEU A 67 -13.77 18.94 8.96
CA LEU A 67 -13.18 18.43 10.20
C LEU A 67 -14.09 17.37 10.85
N THR A 68 -15.40 17.63 10.92
CA THR A 68 -16.37 16.67 11.49
C THR A 68 -16.40 15.38 10.67
N GLY A 69 -16.36 15.49 9.34
CA GLY A 69 -16.29 14.36 8.42
C GLY A 69 -15.04 13.50 8.58
N LEU A 70 -13.89 14.13 8.81
CA LEU A 70 -12.61 13.48 9.13
C LEU A 70 -12.55 12.96 10.58
N GLY A 71 -13.64 13.08 11.34
CA GLY A 71 -13.80 12.49 12.66
C GLY A 71 -13.50 13.40 13.85
N PHE A 72 -13.26 14.70 13.63
CA PHE A 72 -13.07 15.64 14.73
C PHE A 72 -14.39 15.88 15.48
N SER A 73 -14.38 15.65 16.79
CA SER A 73 -15.48 16.11 17.67
C SER A 73 -15.40 17.61 17.92
N GLU A 74 -16.51 18.26 18.26
CA GLU A 74 -16.52 19.70 18.59
C GLU A 74 -15.50 20.07 19.68
N ALA A 75 -15.32 19.19 20.67
CA ALA A 75 -14.33 19.36 21.73
C ALA A 75 -12.87 19.25 21.23
N LEU A 76 -12.62 18.50 20.15
CA LEU A 76 -11.28 18.40 19.54
C LEU A 76 -10.98 19.60 18.65
N ILE A 77 -11.99 20.13 17.94
CA ILE A 77 -11.83 21.31 17.07
C ILE A 77 -11.36 22.53 17.87
N GLN A 78 -11.80 22.68 19.12
CA GLN A 78 -11.41 23.80 19.98
C GLN A 78 -10.02 23.64 20.63
N LYS A 79 -9.39 22.46 20.54
CA LYS A 79 -8.09 22.22 21.18
C LYS A 79 -6.93 22.76 20.36
N PRO A 80 -5.85 23.21 21.00
CA PRO A 80 -4.64 23.59 20.28
C PRO A 80 -4.03 22.37 19.58
N ILE A 81 -3.54 22.58 18.37
CA ILE A 81 -2.96 21.53 17.53
C ILE A 81 -1.82 20.78 18.25
N SER A 82 -1.02 21.47 19.06
CA SER A 82 0.08 20.88 19.84
C SER A 82 -0.33 19.81 20.85
N SER A 83 -1.63 19.74 21.21
CA SER A 83 -2.17 18.73 22.12
C SER A 83 -2.68 17.46 21.43
N LEU A 84 -2.78 17.49 20.10
CA LEU A 84 -3.26 16.38 19.28
C LEU A 84 -2.12 15.41 18.96
N SER A 85 -2.44 14.16 18.65
CA SER A 85 -1.44 13.18 18.20
C SER A 85 -1.05 13.39 16.73
N GLY A 86 0.06 12.80 16.29
CA GLY A 86 0.53 12.90 14.89
C GLY A 86 -0.53 12.54 13.85
N GLY A 87 -1.33 11.49 14.08
CA GLY A 87 -2.43 11.13 13.18
C GLY A 87 -3.51 12.22 13.08
N TRP A 88 -3.83 12.91 14.18
CA TRP A 88 -4.74 14.05 14.17
C TRP A 88 -4.12 15.29 13.51
N HIS A 89 -2.80 15.49 13.60
CA HIS A 89 -2.10 16.52 12.84
C HIS A 89 -2.24 16.31 11.34
N MET A 90 -2.04 15.06 10.88
CA MET A 90 -2.17 14.73 9.47
C MET A 90 -3.61 14.92 8.97
N ARG A 91 -4.61 14.53 9.77
CA ARG A 91 -6.04 14.81 9.46
C ARG A 91 -6.34 16.30 9.40
N ALA A 92 -5.77 17.11 10.28
CA ALA A 92 -5.93 18.56 10.24
C ALA A 92 -5.28 19.17 9.00
N SER A 93 -4.11 18.66 8.60
CA SER A 93 -3.42 19.06 7.36
C SER A 93 -4.25 18.71 6.12
N LEU A 94 -4.81 17.50 6.07
CA LEU A 94 -5.74 17.09 5.02
C LEU A 94 -6.97 18.01 4.99
N ALA A 95 -7.56 18.31 6.16
CA ALA A 95 -8.68 19.24 6.23
C ALA A 95 -8.32 20.63 5.67
N THR A 96 -7.13 21.13 5.95
CA THR A 96 -6.65 22.42 5.41
C THR A 96 -6.56 22.38 3.89
N ALA A 97 -6.02 21.31 3.31
CA ALA A 97 -5.96 21.13 1.86
C ALA A 97 -7.35 21.07 1.21
N LEU A 98 -8.32 20.38 1.83
CA LEU A 98 -9.68 20.23 1.29
C LEU A 98 -10.55 21.48 1.43
N VAL A 99 -10.23 22.38 2.38
CA VAL A 99 -10.95 23.65 2.56
C VAL A 99 -10.62 24.62 1.42
N GLN A 100 -9.36 24.63 0.98
CA GLN A 100 -8.87 25.52 -0.07
C GLN A 100 -9.55 25.25 -1.42
N GLU A 101 -9.80 26.31 -2.16
CA GLU A 101 -10.19 26.22 -3.57
C GLU A 101 -8.90 26.03 -4.38
N THR A 102 -8.76 24.89 -5.05
CA THR A 102 -7.55 24.51 -5.79
C THR A 102 -7.90 24.07 -7.20
N ASP A 103 -7.09 24.42 -8.19
CA ASP A 103 -7.24 23.87 -9.56
C ASP A 103 -6.66 22.45 -9.67
N ILE A 104 -5.61 22.17 -8.89
CA ILE A 104 -4.94 20.85 -8.83
C ILE A 104 -4.83 20.45 -7.36
N LEU A 105 -5.47 19.34 -7.01
CA LEU A 105 -5.41 18.76 -5.67
C LEU A 105 -4.53 17.51 -5.70
N ILE A 106 -3.41 17.55 -4.98
CA ILE A 106 -2.48 16.42 -4.86
C ILE A 106 -2.61 15.81 -3.47
N LEU A 107 -2.94 14.52 -3.40
CA LEU A 107 -3.04 13.77 -2.17
C LEU A 107 -2.05 12.61 -2.19
N ASP A 108 -1.12 12.62 -1.24
CA ASP A 108 -0.11 11.58 -1.07
C ASP A 108 -0.47 10.70 0.13
N GLU A 109 -0.87 9.46 -0.14
CA GLU A 109 -1.31 8.45 0.84
C GLU A 109 -2.29 8.98 1.92
N PRO A 110 -3.43 9.58 1.53
CA PRO A 110 -4.34 10.24 2.46
C PRO A 110 -5.05 9.26 3.42
N THR A 111 -5.10 7.97 3.09
CA THR A 111 -5.82 6.93 3.84
C THR A 111 -5.07 6.45 5.08
N ASN A 112 -3.73 6.54 5.12
CA ASN A 112 -2.87 5.97 6.18
C ASN A 112 -3.21 6.41 7.62
N PHE A 113 -3.84 7.58 7.79
CA PHE A 113 -4.19 8.13 9.10
C PHE A 113 -5.69 8.21 9.34
N LEU A 114 -6.49 7.69 8.40
CA LEU A 114 -7.94 7.68 8.46
C LEU A 114 -8.44 6.33 8.92
N ASP A 115 -9.47 6.36 9.76
CA ASP A 115 -10.26 5.18 10.06
C ASP A 115 -11.27 4.97 8.93
N LEU A 116 -11.87 3.78 8.86
CA LEU A 116 -12.81 3.43 7.79
C LEU A 116 -13.91 4.49 7.55
N LEU A 117 -14.42 5.12 8.61
CA LEU A 117 -15.40 6.20 8.47
C LEU A 117 -14.82 7.42 7.76
N GLY A 118 -13.60 7.82 8.11
CA GLY A 118 -12.89 8.93 7.47
C GLY A 118 -12.53 8.62 6.01
N ILE A 119 -12.12 7.39 5.70
CA ILE A 119 -11.85 6.93 4.33
C ILE A 119 -13.10 7.02 3.47
N ILE A 120 -14.22 6.41 3.91
CA ILE A 120 -15.50 6.45 3.18
C ILE A 120 -16.03 7.89 3.05
N TRP A 121 -15.86 8.72 4.09
CA TRP A 121 -16.25 10.13 4.03
C TRP A 121 -15.42 10.89 3.01
N LEU A 122 -14.09 10.73 3.02
CA LEU A 122 -13.20 11.38 2.07
C LEU A 122 -13.51 10.94 0.64
N GLN A 123 -13.69 9.64 0.42
CA GLN A 123 -14.04 9.07 -0.88
C GLN A 123 -15.30 9.75 -1.45
N ARG A 124 -16.37 9.84 -0.66
CA ARG A 124 -17.60 10.50 -1.09
C ARG A 124 -17.48 12.01 -1.21
N TYR A 125 -16.67 12.64 -0.36
CA TYR A 125 -16.40 14.07 -0.48
C TYR A 125 -15.73 14.39 -1.82
N LEU A 126 -14.72 13.61 -2.22
CA LEU A 126 -14.03 13.75 -3.50
C LEU A 126 -14.96 13.45 -4.69
N GLN A 127 -15.84 12.45 -4.60
CA GLN A 127 -16.87 12.19 -5.61
C GLN A 127 -17.83 13.39 -5.75
N ASN A 128 -18.27 13.97 -4.63
CA ASN A 128 -19.14 15.14 -4.66
C ASN A 128 -18.43 16.39 -5.23
N LEU A 129 -17.11 16.49 -5.11
CA LEU A 129 -16.35 17.57 -5.76
C LEU A 129 -16.41 17.46 -7.28
N GLU A 130 -16.47 16.26 -7.84
CA GLU A 130 -16.63 16.05 -9.30
C GLU A 130 -17.94 16.67 -9.82
N GLU A 131 -19.00 16.63 -9.00
CA GLU A 131 -20.31 17.19 -9.35
C GLU A 131 -20.36 18.73 -9.27
N THR A 132 -19.32 19.39 -8.75
CA THR A 132 -19.27 20.85 -8.69
C THR A 132 -18.96 21.48 -10.05
N GLY A 133 -19.36 22.74 -10.27
CA GLY A 133 -19.26 23.40 -11.58
C GLY A 133 -17.83 23.62 -12.09
N ASN A 134 -16.81 23.52 -11.22
CA ASN A 134 -15.40 23.58 -11.59
C ASN A 134 -14.59 22.59 -10.74
N PRO A 135 -14.58 21.29 -11.11
CA PRO A 135 -13.92 20.27 -10.32
C PRO A 135 -12.39 20.40 -10.42
N PRO A 136 -11.64 20.23 -9.32
CA PRO A 136 -10.19 20.23 -9.35
C PRO A 136 -9.65 19.01 -10.12
N THR A 137 -8.49 19.15 -10.74
CA THR A 137 -7.72 17.99 -11.20
C THR A 137 -7.15 17.26 -9.98
N LEU A 138 -7.61 16.04 -9.73
CA LEU A 138 -7.16 15.21 -8.61
C LEU A 138 -5.96 14.34 -9.03
N ILE A 139 -4.85 14.46 -8.31
CA ILE A 139 -3.72 13.53 -8.38
C ILE A 139 -3.65 12.80 -7.05
N LEU A 140 -3.85 11.48 -7.09
CA LEU A 140 -3.90 10.64 -5.91
C LEU A 140 -2.78 9.60 -5.97
N VAL A 141 -1.99 9.53 -4.89
CA VAL A 141 -1.07 8.41 -4.61
C VAL A 141 -1.68 7.62 -3.46
N SER A 142 -1.91 6.33 -3.66
CA SER A 142 -2.53 5.44 -2.68
C SER A 142 -2.14 4.00 -2.97
N HIS A 143 -2.03 3.18 -1.94
CA HIS A 143 -1.99 1.72 -2.03
C HIS A 143 -3.37 1.04 -1.84
N ASP A 144 -4.40 1.79 -1.43
CA ASP A 144 -5.76 1.28 -1.21
C ASP A 144 -6.53 1.11 -2.53
N ARG A 145 -6.84 -0.15 -2.90
CA ARG A 145 -7.58 -0.55 -4.12
C ARG A 145 -8.93 0.14 -4.26
N ASP A 146 -9.71 0.18 -3.17
CA ASP A 146 -11.06 0.74 -3.19
C ASP A 146 -11.01 2.28 -3.27
N PHE A 147 -9.93 2.89 -2.79
CA PHE A 147 -9.74 4.34 -2.86
C PHE A 147 -9.21 4.77 -4.24
N ILE A 148 -8.31 3.99 -4.85
CA ILE A 148 -7.81 4.23 -6.22
C ILE A 148 -8.94 4.20 -7.25
N SER A 149 -10.01 3.43 -7.00
CA SER A 149 -11.18 3.36 -7.89
C SER A 149 -11.92 4.70 -8.05
N LEU A 150 -11.56 5.74 -7.30
CA LEU A 150 -12.01 7.12 -7.51
C LEU A 150 -11.47 7.73 -8.81
N CYS A 151 -10.32 7.27 -9.29
CA CYS A 151 -9.61 7.88 -10.42
C CYS A 151 -10.02 7.22 -11.75
N THR A 152 -10.08 8.02 -12.81
CA THR A 152 -10.36 7.56 -14.18
C THR A 152 -9.11 7.03 -14.89
N ASP A 153 -7.95 7.58 -14.53
CA ASP A 153 -6.67 7.32 -15.17
C ASP A 153 -5.66 6.86 -14.12
N LEU A 154 -4.93 5.80 -14.46
CA LEU A 154 -3.88 5.23 -13.64
C LEU A 154 -2.51 5.61 -14.21
N LEU A 155 -1.65 6.09 -13.32
CA LEU A 155 -0.24 6.34 -13.60
C LEU A 155 0.60 5.30 -12.85
N ILE A 156 1.11 4.32 -13.58
CA ILE A 156 1.93 3.24 -13.01
C ILE A 156 3.41 3.59 -13.16
N LEU A 157 4.09 3.80 -12.03
CA LEU A 157 5.53 4.02 -12.00
C LEU A 157 6.26 2.67 -11.77
N LYS A 158 6.85 2.11 -12.83
CA LYS A 158 7.62 0.85 -12.76
C LYS A 158 8.89 0.96 -13.59
N ASP A 159 10.01 0.40 -13.11
CA ASP A 159 11.31 0.42 -13.79
C ASP A 159 11.79 1.82 -14.23
N LYS A 160 11.47 2.84 -13.42
CA LYS A 160 11.72 4.27 -13.73
C LYS A 160 10.99 4.77 -14.98
N GLN A 161 9.96 4.07 -15.41
CA GLN A 161 9.06 4.44 -16.49
C GLN A 161 7.66 4.69 -15.94
N LEU A 162 6.98 5.67 -16.51
CA LEU A 162 5.61 6.02 -16.17
C LEU A 162 4.68 5.52 -17.28
N THR A 163 3.83 4.55 -16.96
CA THR A 163 2.84 4.00 -17.89
C THR A 163 1.48 4.59 -17.57
N TYR A 164 0.82 5.10 -18.59
CA TYR A 164 -0.54 5.63 -18.48
C TYR A 164 -1.53 4.55 -18.90
N PHE A 165 -2.55 4.32 -18.09
CA PHE A 165 -3.65 3.43 -18.39
C PHE A 165 -4.97 4.13 -18.10
N HIS A 166 -5.88 4.13 -19.06
CA HIS A 166 -7.21 4.68 -18.89
C HIS A 166 -8.16 3.55 -18.51
N GLY A 167 -8.75 3.62 -17.31
CA GLY A 167 -9.56 2.56 -16.73
C GLY A 167 -9.24 2.31 -15.27
N ASP A 168 -9.92 1.31 -14.71
CA ASP A 168 -9.81 0.88 -13.32
C ASP A 168 -8.63 -0.08 -13.08
N PHE A 169 -8.22 -0.18 -11.82
CA PHE A 169 -7.08 -1.00 -11.42
C PHE A 169 -7.28 -2.51 -11.68
N PRO A 170 -8.47 -3.10 -11.41
CA PRO A 170 -8.73 -4.50 -11.72
C PRO A 170 -8.59 -4.82 -13.22
N THR A 171 -9.15 -3.97 -14.10
CA THR A 171 -9.00 -4.16 -15.56
C THR A 171 -7.56 -4.02 -16.00
N TYR A 172 -6.78 -3.13 -15.38
CA TYR A 172 -5.35 -3.04 -15.64
C TYR A 172 -4.64 -4.36 -15.27
N GLU A 173 -4.84 -4.89 -14.06
CA GLU A 173 -4.23 -6.14 -13.61
C GLU A 173 -4.59 -7.33 -14.52
N ALA A 174 -5.87 -7.48 -14.85
CA ALA A 174 -6.35 -8.52 -15.76
C ALA A 174 -5.66 -8.41 -17.14
N SER A 175 -5.60 -7.20 -17.71
CA SER A 175 -4.94 -6.97 -19.01
C SER A 175 -3.45 -7.28 -18.99
N GLN A 176 -2.76 -7.06 -17.86
CA GLN A 176 -1.35 -7.41 -17.70
C GLN A 176 -1.17 -8.93 -17.57
N SER A 177 -2.02 -9.60 -16.80
CA SER A 177 -2.01 -11.06 -16.65
C SER A 177 -2.21 -11.74 -18.00
N GLU A 178 -3.25 -11.36 -18.75
CA GLU A 178 -3.51 -11.87 -20.10
C GLU A 178 -2.34 -11.62 -21.05
N ARG A 179 -1.80 -10.39 -21.05
CA ARG A 179 -0.65 -10.03 -21.88
C ARG A 179 0.58 -10.87 -21.53
N LYS A 180 0.83 -11.11 -20.25
CA LYS A 180 1.93 -11.94 -19.76
C LYS A 180 1.75 -13.39 -20.19
N GLN A 181 0.57 -13.97 -19.99
CA GLN A 181 0.24 -15.34 -20.41
C GLN A 181 0.40 -15.50 -21.94
N TRP A 182 -0.08 -14.52 -22.71
CA TRP A 182 0.07 -14.49 -24.16
C TRP A 182 1.55 -14.44 -24.59
N LEU A 183 2.35 -13.55 -23.99
CA LEU A 183 3.79 -13.44 -24.27
C LEU A 183 4.54 -14.73 -23.89
N THR A 184 4.17 -15.35 -22.77
CA THR A 184 4.75 -16.61 -22.28
C THR A 184 4.48 -17.74 -23.27
N THR A 185 3.21 -17.93 -23.65
CA THR A 185 2.79 -18.91 -24.66
C THR A 185 3.50 -18.69 -25.99
N MET A 186 3.63 -17.43 -26.42
CA MET A 186 4.31 -17.06 -27.65
C MET A 186 5.81 -17.40 -27.61
N LYS A 187 6.47 -17.12 -26.48
CA LYS A 187 7.89 -17.47 -26.26
C LYS A 187 8.10 -18.98 -26.24
N GLU A 188 7.27 -19.72 -25.53
CA GLU A 188 7.36 -21.18 -25.51
C GLU A 188 7.19 -21.81 -26.90
N ALA A 189 6.22 -21.32 -27.68
CA ALA A 189 6.01 -21.76 -29.05
C ALA A 189 7.25 -21.45 -29.92
N GLN A 190 7.85 -20.27 -29.73
CA GLN A 190 9.07 -19.86 -30.42
C GLN A 190 10.27 -20.71 -30.03
N ASP A 191 10.44 -21.04 -28.74
CA ASP A 191 11.52 -21.87 -28.22
C ASP A 191 11.40 -23.32 -28.69
N LYS A 192 10.18 -23.88 -28.70
CA LYS A 192 9.89 -25.20 -29.30
C LYS A 192 10.28 -25.24 -30.78
N GLN A 193 9.95 -24.19 -31.56
CA GLN A 193 10.37 -24.09 -32.97
C GLN A 193 11.88 -23.94 -33.12
N LYS A 194 12.53 -23.16 -32.26
CA LYS A 194 13.98 -22.93 -32.26
C LYS A 194 14.71 -24.26 -32.03
N ALA A 195 14.33 -24.98 -30.98
CA ALA A 195 14.87 -26.28 -30.62
C ALA A 195 14.68 -27.32 -31.75
N HIS A 196 13.53 -27.31 -32.44
CA HIS A 196 13.31 -28.19 -33.59
C HIS A 196 14.24 -27.87 -34.77
N ILE A 197 14.43 -26.58 -35.09
CA ILE A 197 15.35 -26.16 -36.16
C ILE A 197 16.80 -26.48 -35.78
N GLU A 198 17.22 -26.24 -34.54
CA GLU A 198 18.56 -26.57 -34.05
C GLU A 198 18.83 -28.08 -34.13
N LYS A 199 17.89 -28.92 -33.68
CA LYS A 199 17.96 -30.38 -33.85
C LYS A 199 18.10 -30.77 -35.32
N SER A 200 17.37 -30.09 -36.21
CA SER A 200 17.43 -30.34 -37.65
C SER A 200 18.75 -29.87 -38.29
N ILE A 201 19.31 -28.74 -37.84
CA ILE A 201 20.64 -28.27 -38.26
C ILE A 201 21.71 -29.26 -37.82
N ALA A 202 21.67 -29.71 -36.56
CA ALA A 202 22.60 -30.69 -36.03
C ALA A 202 22.53 -32.03 -36.79
N ALA A 203 21.32 -32.52 -37.06
CA ALA A 203 21.10 -33.73 -37.86
C ALA A 203 21.61 -33.58 -39.30
N ASN A 204 21.33 -32.45 -39.96
CA ASN A 204 21.78 -32.18 -41.33
C ASN A 204 23.30 -31.98 -41.43
N MET A 205 23.93 -31.35 -40.44
CA MET A 205 25.39 -31.22 -40.35
C MET A 205 26.07 -32.57 -40.12
N LYS A 206 25.50 -33.42 -39.25
CA LYS A 206 26.01 -34.77 -39.00
C LYS A 206 25.88 -35.66 -40.24
N ALA A 207 24.71 -35.67 -40.89
CA ALA A 207 24.47 -36.42 -42.11
C ALA A 207 25.29 -35.90 -43.30
N GLY A 208 25.46 -34.58 -43.42
CA GLY A 208 26.27 -33.96 -44.47
C GLY A 208 27.76 -34.27 -44.35
N LYS A 209 28.30 -34.28 -43.13
CA LYS A 209 29.71 -34.68 -42.88
C LYS A 209 29.95 -36.18 -43.04
N ALA A 210 28.96 -37.02 -42.71
CA ALA A 210 29.09 -38.48 -42.82
C ALA A 210 29.02 -38.97 -44.27
N ASN A 211 28.22 -38.32 -45.12
CA ASN A 211 27.94 -38.76 -46.50
C ASN A 211 28.51 -37.82 -47.59
N ASP A 212 29.34 -36.83 -47.23
CA ASP A 212 29.88 -35.77 -48.10
C ASP A 212 28.82 -35.06 -48.98
N ASP A 213 27.62 -34.90 -48.41
CA ASP A 213 26.43 -34.39 -49.11
C ASP A 213 26.36 -32.86 -49.02
N THR A 214 26.85 -32.20 -50.07
CA THR A 214 26.91 -30.74 -50.19
C THR A 214 25.54 -30.06 -50.07
N ASN A 215 24.45 -30.73 -50.46
CA ASN A 215 23.10 -30.17 -50.38
C ASN A 215 22.60 -30.07 -48.93
N LYS A 216 22.88 -31.07 -48.10
CA LYS A 216 22.50 -31.07 -46.67
C LYS A 216 23.30 -30.03 -45.87
N LEU A 217 24.58 -29.87 -46.18
CA LEU A 217 25.43 -28.81 -45.62
C LEU A 217 24.93 -27.40 -46.01
N ARG A 218 24.50 -27.21 -47.26
CA ARG A 218 23.88 -25.95 -47.71
C ARG A 218 22.55 -25.68 -47.01
N GLN A 219 21.73 -26.71 -46.82
CA GLN A 219 20.45 -26.61 -46.11
C GLN A 219 20.65 -26.25 -44.63
N ALA A 220 21.64 -26.83 -43.96
CA ALA A 220 22.00 -26.48 -42.59
C ALA A 220 22.45 -25.02 -42.47
N LYS A 221 23.37 -24.55 -43.33
CA LYS A 221 23.82 -23.14 -43.35
C LYS A 221 22.68 -22.15 -43.63
N SER A 222 21.74 -22.51 -44.50
CA SER A 222 20.57 -21.68 -44.80
C SER A 222 19.61 -21.59 -43.60
N ARG A 223 19.40 -22.70 -42.88
CA ARG A 223 18.58 -22.72 -41.66
C ARG A 223 19.25 -21.99 -40.51
N GLN A 224 20.57 -22.08 -40.38
CA GLN A 224 21.36 -21.33 -39.40
C GLN A 224 21.23 -19.82 -39.63
N LYS A 225 21.38 -19.35 -40.87
CA LYS A 225 21.13 -17.94 -41.22
C LYS A 225 19.69 -17.47 -40.93
N LYS A 226 18.70 -18.38 -40.99
CA LYS A 226 17.31 -18.08 -40.63
C LYS A 226 17.14 -17.97 -39.11
N LEU A 227 17.82 -18.82 -38.34
CA LEU A 227 17.86 -18.77 -36.88
C LEU A 227 18.52 -17.46 -36.41
N ASP A 228 19.63 -17.07 -37.03
CA ASP A 228 20.43 -15.91 -36.60
C ASP A 228 19.74 -14.57 -36.93
N ASN A 229 19.06 -14.45 -38.08
CA ASN A 229 18.58 -13.15 -38.57
C ASN A 229 17.05 -12.99 -38.62
N ARG A 230 16.23 -14.05 -38.44
CA ARG A 230 14.77 -13.99 -38.65
C ARG A 230 13.95 -14.57 -37.50
N TRP A 231 14.50 -14.52 -36.29
CA TRP A 231 13.84 -14.97 -35.06
C TRP A 231 13.41 -13.75 -34.25
N GLY A 232 12.20 -13.77 -33.66
CA GLY A 232 11.58 -12.63 -32.96
C GLY A 232 10.13 -12.37 -33.40
N LEU A 233 9.54 -11.26 -32.94
CA LEU A 233 8.16 -10.85 -33.22
C LEU A 233 7.83 -10.86 -34.73
N GLN A 234 6.73 -11.52 -35.11
CA GLN A 234 6.30 -11.62 -36.51
C GLN A 234 5.46 -10.42 -36.96
N VAL A 235 4.78 -9.79 -36.01
CA VAL A 235 3.85 -8.68 -36.19
C VAL A 235 4.42 -7.46 -35.46
N SER A 236 4.38 -6.28 -36.07
CA SER A 236 4.77 -5.04 -35.40
C SER A 236 3.68 -4.57 -34.44
N ALA A 237 3.99 -3.61 -33.57
CA ALA A 237 3.03 -2.98 -32.65
C ALA A 237 1.77 -2.40 -33.35
N ARG A 238 1.79 -2.24 -34.68
CA ARG A 238 0.67 -1.75 -35.50
C ARG A 238 -0.10 -2.86 -36.23
N GLY A 239 0.10 -4.14 -35.89
CA GLY A 239 -0.61 -5.27 -36.49
C GLY A 239 -0.13 -5.72 -37.88
N GLY A 240 0.93 -5.09 -38.43
CA GLY A 240 1.48 -5.41 -39.75
C GLY A 240 2.75 -6.26 -39.73
N ARG A 241 3.29 -6.64 -40.89
CA ARG A 241 4.61 -7.31 -40.97
C ARG A 241 5.72 -6.40 -40.42
N PHE A 242 6.55 -6.96 -39.53
CA PHE A 242 7.69 -6.29 -38.91
C PHE A 242 8.73 -5.82 -39.94
N LYS A 243 9.20 -4.57 -39.84
CA LYS A 243 10.25 -3.99 -40.69
C LYS A 243 11.33 -3.29 -39.86
N LEU A 244 12.57 -3.78 -39.97
CA LEU A 244 13.76 -3.41 -39.19
C LEU A 244 14.07 -1.90 -39.08
N ASN A 245 13.68 -1.07 -40.05
CA ASN A 245 13.96 0.38 -40.03
C ASN A 245 12.70 1.25 -39.84
N ARG A 246 11.51 0.65 -39.86
CA ARG A 246 10.24 1.36 -39.62
C ARG A 246 9.83 1.21 -38.16
N ASP A 247 10.02 0.02 -37.61
CA ASP A 247 9.48 -0.39 -36.32
C ASP A 247 10.56 -0.38 -35.21
N LEU A 248 11.86 -0.41 -35.58
CA LEU A 248 13.00 -0.30 -34.67
C LEU A 248 13.83 0.93 -35.04
N VAL A 249 14.02 1.84 -34.09
CA VAL A 249 14.91 3.02 -34.23
C VAL A 249 16.25 2.68 -33.59
N GLY A 250 17.37 2.94 -34.27
CA GLY A 250 18.73 2.67 -33.76
C GLY A 250 19.46 1.52 -34.47
N PHE A 251 20.59 1.08 -33.89
CA PHE A 251 21.41 -0.01 -34.42
C PHE A 251 21.08 -1.33 -33.70
N HIS A 252 20.68 -2.35 -34.47
CA HIS A 252 20.24 -3.65 -33.95
C HIS A 252 20.95 -4.80 -34.67
N LEU A 253 21.30 -5.86 -33.94
CA LEU A 253 22.04 -7.01 -34.48
C LEU A 253 21.14 -8.05 -35.17
N THR A 254 19.84 -8.03 -34.88
CA THR A 254 18.82 -8.95 -35.41
C THR A 254 17.76 -8.20 -36.21
N ALA A 255 17.08 -8.87 -37.15
CA ALA A 255 16.06 -8.22 -37.98
C ALA A 255 14.67 -8.11 -37.32
N ARG A 256 14.53 -8.57 -36.07
CA ARG A 256 13.29 -8.60 -35.28
C ARG A 256 13.62 -8.35 -33.81
N ASP A 257 12.68 -7.72 -33.12
CA ASP A 257 12.71 -7.66 -31.66
C ASP A 257 12.51 -9.06 -31.07
N ASP A 258 13.26 -9.34 -30.01
CA ASP A 258 13.01 -10.49 -29.17
C ASP A 258 11.70 -10.33 -28.41
N ILE A 259 11.08 -11.45 -28.06
CA ILE A 259 9.95 -11.44 -27.14
C ILE A 259 10.52 -11.19 -25.75
N ASP A 260 10.58 -9.91 -25.37
CA ASP A 260 10.91 -9.51 -24.02
C ASP A 260 9.67 -9.73 -23.15
N ILE A 261 9.65 -10.85 -22.44
CA ILE A 261 8.67 -11.06 -21.37
C ILE A 261 9.16 -10.17 -20.23
N PRO A 262 8.31 -9.23 -19.74
CA PRO A 262 8.65 -8.47 -18.55
C PRO A 262 9.15 -9.44 -17.48
N PRO A 263 10.35 -9.21 -16.89
CA PRO A 263 10.85 -10.10 -15.86
C PRO A 263 9.77 -10.25 -14.78
N GLU A 264 9.54 -11.48 -14.32
CA GLU A 264 8.69 -11.67 -13.16
C GLU A 264 9.34 -10.93 -12.00
N ASP A 265 8.60 -9.99 -11.42
CA ASP A 265 8.95 -9.49 -10.10
C ASP A 265 9.01 -10.73 -9.22
N ARG A 266 10.12 -10.86 -8.47
CA ARG A 266 10.25 -12.00 -7.56
C ARG A 266 9.08 -11.90 -6.58
N PRO A 267 8.18 -12.90 -6.53
CA PRO A 267 7.05 -12.84 -5.63
C PRO A 267 7.60 -12.62 -4.22
N VAL A 268 7.03 -11.65 -3.52
CA VAL A 268 7.31 -11.48 -2.10
C VAL A 268 6.76 -12.72 -1.43
N VAL A 269 7.62 -13.62 -0.97
CA VAL A 269 7.19 -14.81 -0.22
C VAL A 269 7.24 -14.47 1.26
N VAL A 270 6.13 -14.67 1.95
CA VAL A 270 6.02 -14.54 3.41
C VAL A 270 5.63 -15.90 3.96
N ASN A 271 6.59 -16.61 4.53
CA ASN A 271 6.35 -17.91 5.17
C ASN A 271 6.47 -17.76 6.68
N LEU A 272 5.34 -17.97 7.37
CA LEU A 272 5.27 -17.88 8.83
C LEU A 272 5.70 -19.21 9.46
N PRO A 273 6.57 -19.23 10.49
CA PRO A 273 7.00 -20.46 11.12
C PRO A 273 5.83 -21.10 11.89
N GLU A 274 5.70 -22.43 11.78
CA GLU A 274 4.64 -23.19 12.47
C GLU A 274 4.78 -23.12 14.00
N PRO A 275 3.65 -22.94 14.72
CA PRO A 275 3.63 -22.97 16.17
C PRO A 275 3.93 -24.39 16.69
N PRO A 276 4.56 -24.55 17.86
CA PRO A 276 4.77 -25.87 18.45
C PRO A 276 3.45 -26.44 19.01
N ASP A 277 3.35 -27.77 19.04
CA ASP A 277 2.17 -28.47 19.55
C ASP A 277 1.86 -28.15 21.02
N LEU A 278 0.57 -27.91 21.29
CA LEU A 278 0.05 -27.85 22.65
C LEU A 278 -0.29 -29.26 23.15
N ARG A 279 0.35 -29.67 24.25
CA ARG A 279 0.14 -31.02 24.84
C ARG A 279 -1.28 -31.26 25.35
N PHE A 280 -2.04 -30.21 25.67
CA PHE A 280 -3.41 -30.32 26.15
C PHE A 280 -4.29 -29.34 25.39
N PRO A 281 -5.50 -29.76 24.99
CA PRO A 281 -6.44 -28.87 24.31
C PRO A 281 -6.98 -27.83 25.31
N GLY A 282 -7.15 -26.60 24.84
CA GLY A 282 -7.71 -25.51 25.64
C GLY A 282 -7.72 -24.18 24.87
N ALA A 283 -8.46 -23.20 25.40
CA ALA A 283 -8.39 -21.84 24.89
C ALA A 283 -7.02 -21.23 25.19
N LEU A 284 -6.45 -20.54 24.21
CA LEU A 284 -5.22 -19.77 24.36
C LEU A 284 -5.44 -18.59 25.31
N ILE A 285 -6.52 -17.84 25.08
CA ILE A 285 -6.90 -16.66 25.84
C ILE A 285 -8.40 -16.70 26.06
N SER A 286 -8.83 -16.45 27.30
CA SER A 286 -10.24 -16.32 27.66
C SER A 286 -10.44 -15.09 28.54
N LEU A 287 -11.33 -14.19 28.08
CA LEU A 287 -11.85 -13.04 28.78
C LEU A 287 -13.29 -13.34 29.16
N GLU A 288 -13.66 -13.19 30.43
CA GLU A 288 -15.07 -13.27 30.86
C GLU A 288 -15.48 -11.98 31.58
N LYS A 289 -16.49 -11.30 31.02
CA LYS A 289 -17.09 -10.07 31.57
C LYS A 289 -16.06 -9.01 31.97
N VAL A 290 -15.02 -8.86 31.15
CA VAL A 290 -13.91 -7.98 31.44
C VAL A 290 -14.30 -6.52 31.23
N ALA A 291 -13.96 -5.67 32.20
CA ALA A 291 -14.08 -4.23 32.09
C ALA A 291 -12.81 -3.52 32.55
N PHE A 292 -12.52 -2.37 31.93
CA PHE A 292 -11.29 -1.61 32.20
C PHE A 292 -11.51 -0.10 32.13
N ARG A 293 -10.86 0.62 33.05
CA ARG A 293 -10.69 2.08 33.06
C ARG A 293 -9.25 2.45 33.47
N TYR A 294 -8.73 3.55 32.93
CA TYR A 294 -7.39 4.03 33.25
C TYR A 294 -7.28 4.64 34.66
N SER A 295 -8.36 5.21 35.17
CA SER A 295 -8.45 5.78 36.52
C SER A 295 -9.88 5.65 37.05
N ALA A 296 -10.03 5.66 38.38
CA ALA A 296 -11.34 5.65 39.03
C ALA A 296 -12.26 6.82 38.56
N LYS A 297 -11.67 7.96 38.16
CA LYS A 297 -12.39 9.14 37.66
C LYS A 297 -12.72 9.09 36.16
N THR A 298 -12.09 8.20 35.41
CA THR A 298 -12.33 8.08 33.95
C THR A 298 -13.45 7.08 33.66
N PRO A 299 -14.21 7.28 32.56
CA PRO A 299 -15.21 6.31 32.13
C PRO A 299 -14.57 4.95 31.81
N LEU A 300 -15.38 3.88 31.84
CA LEU A 300 -14.95 2.57 31.37
C LEU A 300 -14.73 2.63 29.86
N ILE A 301 -13.50 2.33 29.45
CA ILE A 301 -13.12 2.26 28.04
C ILE A 301 -13.53 0.92 27.43
N VAL A 302 -13.51 -0.13 28.24
CA VAL A 302 -13.92 -1.49 27.88
C VAL A 302 -14.93 -1.98 28.92
N GLN A 303 -16.03 -2.58 28.45
CA GLN A 303 -17.19 -2.93 29.28
C GLN A 303 -17.75 -4.30 28.87
N ASP A 304 -17.79 -5.23 29.83
CA ASP A 304 -18.44 -6.54 29.73
C ASP A 304 -18.00 -7.36 28.50
N ILE A 305 -16.70 -7.32 28.19
CA ILE A 305 -16.14 -8.06 27.05
C ILE A 305 -15.93 -9.52 27.44
N THR A 306 -16.54 -10.41 26.67
CA THR A 306 -16.31 -11.86 26.74
C THR A 306 -15.76 -12.34 25.40
N LEU A 307 -14.58 -12.96 25.43
CA LEU A 307 -13.86 -13.41 24.24
C LEU A 307 -13.12 -14.71 24.56
N SER A 308 -13.16 -15.67 23.66
CA SER A 308 -12.35 -16.89 23.74
C SER A 308 -11.60 -17.07 22.44
N VAL A 309 -10.29 -17.31 22.53
CA VAL A 309 -9.36 -17.50 21.42
C VAL A 309 -8.82 -18.93 21.48
N GLY A 310 -9.12 -19.74 20.47
CA GLY A 310 -8.57 -21.09 20.28
C GLY A 310 -7.37 -21.11 19.33
N MET A 311 -6.71 -22.26 19.20
CA MET A 311 -5.71 -22.48 18.15
C MET A 311 -6.36 -22.45 16.77
N GLY A 312 -5.69 -21.84 15.80
CA GLY A 312 -6.20 -21.67 14.43
C GLY A 312 -7.35 -20.67 14.29
N ASP A 313 -7.84 -20.05 15.38
CA ASP A 313 -8.89 -19.04 15.31
C ASP A 313 -8.42 -17.83 14.48
N ARG A 314 -9.35 -17.25 13.72
CA ARG A 314 -9.18 -16.00 12.99
C ARG A 314 -10.16 -14.99 13.54
N ILE A 315 -9.64 -13.99 14.26
CA ILE A 315 -10.45 -13.01 14.96
C ILE A 315 -10.12 -11.61 14.43
N GLY A 316 -11.10 -10.98 13.79
CA GLY A 316 -11.02 -9.59 13.36
C GLY A 316 -11.66 -8.66 14.38
N ILE A 317 -11.04 -7.52 14.68
CA ILE A 317 -11.62 -6.48 15.55
C ILE A 317 -11.71 -5.17 14.77
N LEU A 318 -12.95 -4.77 14.47
CA LEU A 318 -13.28 -3.52 13.80
C LEU A 318 -13.84 -2.50 14.78
N GLY A 319 -13.56 -1.22 14.54
CA GLY A 319 -14.09 -0.15 15.37
C GLY A 319 -13.49 1.19 15.01
N LEU A 320 -14.21 2.27 15.31
CA LEU A 320 -13.74 3.64 15.09
C LEU A 320 -12.56 3.97 16.00
N ASN A 321 -11.82 5.01 15.64
CA ASN A 321 -10.77 5.53 16.51
C ASN A 321 -11.33 5.97 17.86
N GLY A 322 -10.63 5.62 18.93
CA GLY A 322 -11.09 5.85 20.31
C GLY A 322 -12.17 4.88 20.81
N ALA A 323 -12.58 3.86 20.05
CA ALA A 323 -13.56 2.87 20.51
C ALA A 323 -13.04 1.94 21.63
N GLY A 324 -11.71 1.90 21.84
CA GLY A 324 -11.05 1.07 22.86
C GLY A 324 -10.19 -0.07 22.30
N LYS A 325 -9.96 -0.16 20.98
CA LYS A 325 -9.23 -1.25 20.30
C LYS A 325 -7.85 -1.52 20.92
N SER A 326 -6.98 -0.50 20.95
CA SER A 326 -5.64 -0.63 21.55
C SER A 326 -5.69 -0.94 23.05
N THR A 327 -6.74 -0.53 23.76
CA THR A 327 -6.90 -0.88 25.19
C THR A 327 -7.29 -2.35 25.36
N LEU A 328 -8.13 -2.89 24.48
CA LEU A 328 -8.45 -4.31 24.42
C LEU A 328 -7.21 -5.15 24.07
N ILE A 329 -6.41 -4.70 23.10
CA ILE A 329 -5.14 -5.37 22.75
C ILE A 329 -4.20 -5.42 23.96
N LYS A 330 -4.02 -4.31 24.68
CA LYS A 330 -3.17 -4.29 25.90
C LYS A 330 -3.64 -5.26 26.99
N LEU A 331 -4.96 -5.47 27.11
CA LEU A 331 -5.53 -6.47 28.01
C LEU A 331 -5.21 -7.90 27.51
N LEU A 332 -5.31 -8.15 26.20
CA LEU A 332 -5.01 -9.46 25.61
C LEU A 332 -3.53 -9.83 25.71
N VAL A 333 -2.64 -8.86 25.51
CA VAL A 333 -1.18 -9.02 25.61
C VAL A 333 -0.73 -9.15 27.08
N GLY A 334 -1.56 -8.71 28.04
CA GLY A 334 -1.28 -8.76 29.47
C GLY A 334 -0.46 -7.58 30.00
N GLU A 335 -0.32 -6.50 29.23
CA GLU A 335 0.32 -5.25 29.66
C GLU A 335 -0.48 -4.54 30.76
N THR A 336 -1.81 -4.64 30.68
CA THR A 336 -2.74 -4.04 31.66
C THR A 336 -3.61 -5.11 32.30
N ARG A 337 -3.95 -4.90 33.57
CA ARG A 337 -4.86 -5.78 34.31
C ARG A 337 -6.30 -5.27 34.21
N PRO A 338 -7.29 -6.16 34.05
CA PRO A 338 -8.69 -5.76 34.04
C PRO A 338 -9.08 -5.15 35.39
N THR A 339 -9.99 -4.17 35.37
CA THR A 339 -10.57 -3.58 36.59
C THR A 339 -11.61 -4.52 37.22
N SER A 340 -12.35 -5.24 36.38
CA SER A 340 -13.28 -6.29 36.77
C SER A 340 -13.33 -7.39 35.70
N GLY A 341 -13.86 -8.56 36.06
CA GLY A 341 -13.89 -9.74 35.19
C GLY A 341 -12.62 -10.60 35.33
N THR A 342 -12.57 -11.67 34.56
CA THR A 342 -11.47 -12.66 34.59
C THR A 342 -10.75 -12.69 33.24
N LEU A 343 -9.42 -12.65 33.29
CA LEU A 343 -8.55 -12.92 32.14
C LEU A 343 -7.74 -14.17 32.48
N SER A 344 -7.85 -15.19 31.65
CA SER A 344 -7.08 -16.43 31.76
C SER A 344 -6.35 -16.73 30.45
N THR A 345 -5.14 -17.25 30.56
CA THR A 345 -4.29 -17.61 29.42
C THR A 345 -3.74 -19.02 29.59
N HIS A 346 -3.48 -19.70 28.48
CA HIS A 346 -2.87 -21.03 28.51
C HIS A 346 -1.44 -20.95 29.08
N PRO A 347 -1.01 -21.84 30.01
CA PRO A 347 0.29 -21.74 30.68
C PRO A 347 1.52 -21.79 29.76
N ARG A 348 1.37 -22.38 28.57
CA ARG A 348 2.43 -22.45 27.54
C ARG A 348 2.20 -21.51 26.36
N LEU A 349 1.23 -20.60 26.47
CA LEU A 349 0.97 -19.62 25.43
C LEU A 349 2.25 -18.81 25.16
N LYS A 350 2.59 -18.72 23.88
CA LYS A 350 3.57 -17.78 23.34
C LYS A 350 2.77 -16.83 22.48
N LEU A 351 2.69 -15.58 22.91
CA LEU A 351 1.95 -14.54 22.22
C LEU A 351 2.94 -13.54 21.63
N ALA A 352 2.74 -13.19 20.37
CA ALA A 352 3.46 -12.12 19.69
C ALA A 352 2.51 -10.97 19.41
N TYR A 353 2.97 -9.74 19.65
CA TYR A 353 2.20 -8.52 19.42
C TYR A 353 2.95 -7.58 18.49
N TYR A 354 2.36 -7.30 17.34
CA TYR A 354 2.78 -6.25 16.43
C TYR A 354 1.99 -4.98 16.75
N SER A 355 2.70 -3.97 17.27
CA SER A 355 2.11 -2.67 17.58
C SER A 355 2.26 -1.69 16.41
N GLN A 356 1.33 -0.74 16.31
CA GLN A 356 1.39 0.35 15.32
C GLN A 356 2.72 1.16 15.40
N HIS A 357 3.32 1.28 16.59
CA HIS A 357 4.56 2.06 16.80
C HIS A 357 5.83 1.23 16.61
N ALA A 358 5.73 -0.05 16.25
CA ALA A 358 6.89 -0.94 16.16
C ALA A 358 7.90 -0.47 15.11
N VAL A 359 7.41 0.01 13.96
CA VAL A 359 8.24 0.55 12.86
C VAL A 359 8.98 1.80 13.31
N GLU A 360 8.29 2.75 13.94
CA GLU A 360 8.89 3.99 14.44
C GLU A 360 9.96 3.71 15.51
N ALA A 361 9.71 2.74 16.39
CA ALA A 361 10.68 2.31 17.40
C ALA A 361 11.93 1.69 16.76
N LEU A 362 11.78 0.79 15.78
CA LEU A 362 12.90 0.22 15.04
C LEU A 362 13.70 1.26 14.26
N GLN A 363 13.02 2.20 13.61
CA GLN A 363 13.68 3.30 12.90
C GLN A 363 14.45 4.21 13.85
N SER A 364 13.88 4.51 15.02
CA SER A 364 14.54 5.30 16.07
C SER A 364 15.79 4.58 16.56
N LEU A 365 15.71 3.28 16.82
CA LEU A 365 16.86 2.44 17.16
C LEU A 365 17.93 2.47 16.07
N GLY A 366 17.54 2.37 14.79
CA GLY A 366 18.47 2.47 13.66
C GLY A 366 19.14 3.83 13.52
N ARG A 367 18.52 4.92 14.00
CA ARG A 367 19.15 6.25 14.06
C ARG A 367 20.14 6.36 15.21
N GLU A 368 19.83 5.75 16.35
CA GLU A 368 20.72 5.68 17.52
C GLU A 368 21.94 4.79 17.26
N GLU A 369 21.76 3.68 16.53
CA GLU A 369 22.81 2.73 16.13
C GLU A 369 22.92 2.63 14.59
N PRO A 370 23.63 3.55 13.90
CA PRO A 370 23.65 3.63 12.43
C PRO A 370 24.27 2.44 11.68
N ALA A 371 24.97 1.54 12.39
CA ALA A 371 25.57 0.33 11.82
C ALA A 371 24.74 -0.93 12.11
N LEU A 372 23.66 -0.82 12.89
CA LEU A 372 22.83 -1.96 13.28
C LEU A 372 22.04 -2.46 12.06
N THR A 373 22.23 -3.73 11.72
CA THR A 373 21.50 -4.42 10.65
C THR A 373 20.41 -5.32 11.23
N ALA A 374 19.45 -5.74 10.39
CA ALA A 374 18.37 -6.63 10.83
C ALA A 374 18.90 -7.95 11.43
N LEU A 375 19.93 -8.53 10.79
CA LEU A 375 20.58 -9.75 11.29
C LEU A 375 21.28 -9.51 12.63
N ALA A 376 22.01 -8.40 12.78
CA ALA A 376 22.70 -8.07 14.02
C ALA A 376 21.72 -7.84 15.18
N LEU A 377 20.59 -7.18 14.91
CA LEU A 377 19.52 -6.98 15.88
C LEU A 377 18.94 -8.33 16.35
N LEU A 378 18.53 -9.21 15.44
CA LEU A 378 18.01 -10.53 15.81
C LEU A 378 19.04 -11.37 16.54
N THR A 379 20.31 -11.33 16.13
CA THR A 379 21.38 -12.06 16.80
C THR A 379 21.52 -11.62 18.27
N ARG A 380 21.33 -10.32 18.55
CA ARG A 380 21.32 -9.78 19.91
C ARG A 380 20.12 -10.28 20.72
N GLU A 381 18.93 -10.34 20.12
CA GLU A 381 17.69 -10.69 20.82
C GLU A 381 17.51 -12.18 21.09
N VAL A 382 18.07 -13.00 20.21
CA VAL A 382 17.96 -14.46 20.29
C VAL A 382 18.95 -15.05 21.30
N GLU A 383 19.95 -14.26 21.73
CA GLU A 383 20.91 -14.62 22.80
C GLU A 383 21.55 -16.03 22.62
N GLY A 384 21.71 -16.47 21.36
CA GLY A 384 22.31 -17.76 21.00
C GLY A 384 21.33 -18.94 20.89
N GLU A 385 20.02 -18.75 21.01
CA GLU A 385 19.03 -19.84 20.82
C GLU A 385 18.94 -20.34 19.36
N LEU A 386 19.25 -19.49 18.37
CA LEU A 386 19.30 -19.84 16.95
C LEU A 386 20.65 -19.50 16.35
N THR A 387 21.05 -20.24 15.31
CA THR A 387 22.28 -19.94 14.58
C THR A 387 22.07 -18.77 13.62
N GLU A 388 23.14 -18.11 13.24
CA GLU A 388 23.09 -17.03 12.24
C GLU A 388 22.53 -17.51 10.88
N GLY A 389 22.70 -18.79 10.55
CA GLY A 389 22.10 -19.43 9.38
C GLY A 389 20.58 -19.49 9.48
N ASP A 390 20.06 -19.89 10.64
CA ASP A 390 18.62 -19.95 10.91
C ASP A 390 17.99 -18.55 10.87
N LEU A 391 18.67 -17.53 11.42
CA LEU A 391 18.20 -16.14 11.38
C LEU A 391 18.14 -15.59 9.96
N ARG A 392 19.15 -15.90 9.13
CA ARG A 392 19.11 -15.57 7.69
C ARG A 392 17.98 -16.30 6.98
N GLY A 393 17.72 -17.55 7.35
CA GLY A 393 16.59 -18.33 6.85
C GLY A 393 15.25 -17.65 7.17
N LEU A 394 15.03 -17.28 8.44
CA LEU A 394 13.82 -16.61 8.91
C LEU A 394 13.62 -15.24 8.23
N LEU A 395 14.66 -14.41 8.18
CA LEU A 395 14.60 -13.12 7.47
C LEU A 395 14.32 -13.33 5.97
N GLY A 396 14.93 -14.34 5.35
CA GLY A 396 14.67 -14.70 3.96
C GLY A 396 13.23 -15.14 3.71
N GLN A 397 12.66 -15.95 4.61
CA GLN A 397 11.25 -16.39 4.59
C GLN A 397 10.25 -15.25 4.72
N LEU A 398 10.66 -14.12 5.29
CA LEU A 398 9.83 -12.92 5.44
C LEU A 398 10.18 -11.83 4.40
N GLY A 399 10.91 -12.17 3.34
CA GLY A 399 11.22 -11.24 2.26
C GLY A 399 12.39 -10.28 2.54
N LEU A 400 13.31 -10.63 3.43
CA LEU A 400 14.59 -9.91 3.68
C LEU A 400 15.81 -10.82 3.39
N PRO A 401 16.11 -11.11 2.10
CA PRO A 401 17.14 -12.07 1.74
C PRO A 401 18.57 -11.51 1.83
N GLY A 402 19.51 -12.40 2.20
CA GLY A 402 20.94 -12.26 1.95
C GLY A 402 21.56 -10.96 2.47
N ARG A 403 22.10 -10.15 1.54
CA ARG A 403 22.83 -8.91 1.84
C ARG A 403 21.96 -7.80 2.42
N ILE A 404 20.66 -7.80 2.13
CA ILE A 404 19.75 -6.77 2.68
C ILE A 404 19.67 -6.94 4.20
N ALA A 405 19.54 -8.18 4.67
CA ALA A 405 19.51 -8.50 6.10
C ALA A 405 20.85 -8.26 6.82
N SER A 406 21.98 -8.56 6.15
CA SER A 406 23.30 -8.55 6.80
C SER A 406 24.07 -7.24 6.66
N ASP A 407 23.95 -6.54 5.54
CA ASP A 407 24.85 -5.45 5.15
C ASP A 407 24.16 -4.09 5.18
N VAL A 408 22.82 -4.04 5.06
CA VAL A 408 22.06 -2.80 5.04
C VAL A 408 21.64 -2.42 6.47
N PRO A 409 22.04 -1.23 6.96
CA PRO A 409 21.60 -0.76 8.27
C PRO A 409 20.10 -0.50 8.34
N LEU A 410 19.51 -0.68 9.53
CA LEU A 410 18.07 -0.48 9.79
C LEU A 410 17.58 0.91 9.37
N CYS A 411 18.39 1.96 9.56
CA CYS A 411 18.03 3.32 9.18
C CYS A 411 17.93 3.57 7.67
N LYS A 412 18.43 2.64 6.84
CA LYS A 412 18.37 2.69 5.37
C LYS A 412 17.32 1.75 4.77
N LEU A 413 16.67 0.93 5.59
CA LEU A 413 15.61 0.05 5.14
C LEU A 413 14.36 0.87 4.79
N SER A 414 13.62 0.42 3.78
CA SER A 414 12.29 0.98 3.48
C SER A 414 11.29 0.64 4.59
N GLY A 415 10.16 1.35 4.65
CA GLY A 415 9.08 1.06 5.60
C GLY A 415 8.67 -0.42 5.59
N GLY A 416 8.39 -0.97 4.40
CA GLY A 416 8.03 -2.38 4.27
C GLY A 416 9.13 -3.35 4.70
N GLN A 417 10.40 -3.03 4.44
CA GLN A 417 11.53 -3.83 4.93
C GLN A 417 11.64 -3.79 6.47
N VAL A 418 11.35 -2.65 7.10
CA VAL A 418 11.31 -2.55 8.56
C VAL A 418 10.16 -3.38 9.14
N VAL A 419 8.98 -3.38 8.50
CA VAL A 419 7.85 -4.24 8.92
C VAL A 419 8.24 -5.72 8.88
N ARG A 420 8.86 -6.17 7.78
CA ARG A 420 9.34 -7.56 7.64
C ARG A 420 10.39 -7.93 8.70
N CYS A 421 11.27 -6.98 9.06
CA CYS A 421 12.25 -7.15 10.15
C CYS A 421 11.53 -7.31 11.50
N GLU A 422 10.53 -6.49 11.78
CA GLU A 422 9.73 -6.59 13.01
C GLU A 422 8.97 -7.91 13.10
N LEU A 423 8.35 -8.36 12.00
CA LEU A 423 7.72 -9.67 11.95
C LEU A 423 8.74 -10.78 12.29
N ALA A 424 9.98 -10.69 11.81
CA ALA A 424 11.02 -11.65 12.16
C ALA A 424 11.34 -11.64 13.67
N ARG A 425 11.39 -10.46 14.30
CA ARG A 425 11.59 -10.29 15.75
C ARG A 425 10.46 -10.91 16.58
N LEU A 426 9.25 -10.92 16.04
CA LEU A 426 8.09 -11.52 16.69
C LEU A 426 7.99 -13.03 16.48
N LEU A 427 8.39 -13.51 15.30
CA LEU A 427 8.14 -14.89 14.87
C LEU A 427 9.25 -15.88 15.24
N TRP A 428 10.47 -15.42 15.57
CA TRP A 428 11.57 -16.35 15.89
C TRP A 428 11.26 -17.28 17.08
N ARG A 429 10.42 -16.84 18.03
CA ARG A 429 9.98 -17.67 19.18
C ARG A 429 8.91 -18.70 18.84
N ARG A 430 8.42 -18.71 17.59
CA ARG A 430 7.29 -19.52 17.10
C ARG A 430 6.04 -19.33 17.98
N PRO A 431 5.40 -18.15 17.92
CA PRO A 431 4.23 -17.85 18.75
C PRO A 431 3.04 -18.72 18.35
N HIS A 432 2.17 -19.03 19.32
CA HIS A 432 0.90 -19.73 19.09
C HIS A 432 -0.23 -18.77 18.72
N CYS A 433 -0.10 -17.50 19.11
CA CYS A 433 -1.07 -16.44 18.82
C CYS A 433 -0.33 -15.19 18.38
N LEU A 434 -0.76 -14.61 17.26
CA LEU A 434 -0.23 -13.37 16.71
C LEU A 434 -1.32 -12.29 16.77
N VAL A 435 -0.99 -11.17 17.41
CA VAL A 435 -1.86 -9.99 17.50
C VAL A 435 -1.28 -8.90 16.62
N LEU A 436 -2.03 -8.44 15.63
CA LEU A 436 -1.59 -7.47 14.62
C LEU A 436 -2.44 -6.20 14.70
N ASP A 437 -1.80 -5.06 14.98
CA ASP A 437 -2.44 -3.74 15.07
C ASP A 437 -1.95 -2.85 13.91
N GLU A 438 -2.82 -2.64 12.92
CA GLU A 438 -2.59 -1.81 11.72
C GLU A 438 -1.29 -2.14 10.96
N VAL A 439 -1.02 -3.44 10.76
CA VAL A 439 0.20 -3.97 10.13
C VAL A 439 0.41 -3.51 8.67
N THR A 440 -0.65 -3.08 7.98
CA THR A 440 -0.61 -2.70 6.55
C THR A 440 -0.12 -1.28 6.28
N THR A 441 -0.06 -0.41 7.31
CA THR A 441 0.19 1.06 7.19
C THR A 441 1.52 1.46 6.52
N HIS A 442 2.45 0.52 6.31
CA HIS A 442 3.76 0.76 5.68
C HIS A 442 4.20 -0.34 4.70
N LEU A 443 3.27 -1.21 4.30
CA LEU A 443 3.55 -2.32 3.39
C LEU A 443 3.17 -1.92 1.97
N ASP A 444 4.00 -2.33 1.02
CA ASP A 444 3.63 -2.30 -0.39
C ASP A 444 2.56 -3.36 -0.67
N TYR A 445 1.83 -3.16 -1.77
CA TYR A 445 0.76 -4.06 -2.19
C TYR A 445 1.20 -5.54 -2.23
N GLU A 446 2.35 -5.82 -2.85
CA GLU A 446 2.88 -7.19 -2.96
C GLU A 446 3.13 -7.85 -1.59
N THR A 447 3.65 -7.11 -0.60
CA THR A 447 3.81 -7.67 0.76
C THR A 447 2.48 -7.86 1.45
N VAL A 448 1.53 -6.95 1.28
CA VAL A 448 0.20 -7.10 1.91
C VAL A 448 -0.47 -8.36 1.38
N THR A 449 -0.42 -8.62 0.07
CA THR A 449 -0.94 -9.85 -0.56
C THR A 449 -0.27 -11.10 0.01
N ALA A 450 1.06 -11.14 0.01
CA ALA A 450 1.80 -12.28 0.55
C ALA A 450 1.54 -12.52 2.05
N LEU A 451 1.46 -11.45 2.85
CA LEU A 451 1.15 -11.54 4.27
C LEU A 451 -0.29 -11.99 4.51
N ARG A 452 -1.24 -11.56 3.65
CA ARG A 452 -2.64 -11.96 3.70
C ARG A 452 -2.78 -13.47 3.54
N GLU A 453 -2.18 -14.03 2.50
CA GLU A 453 -2.17 -15.48 2.24
C GLU A 453 -1.51 -16.25 3.38
N ALA A 454 -0.32 -15.80 3.80
CA ALA A 454 0.41 -16.44 4.88
C ALA A 454 -0.40 -16.50 6.18
N LEU A 455 -1.05 -15.40 6.57
CA LEU A 455 -1.89 -15.35 7.77
C LEU A 455 -3.21 -16.10 7.62
N ARG A 456 -3.77 -16.16 6.40
CA ARG A 456 -4.98 -16.94 6.12
C ARG A 456 -4.75 -18.41 6.42
N ASP A 457 -3.59 -18.94 6.07
CA ASP A 457 -3.33 -20.39 6.10
C ASP A 457 -2.52 -20.86 7.33
N TRP A 458 -1.86 -19.94 8.06
CA TRP A 458 -1.04 -20.25 9.25
C TRP A 458 -1.77 -21.03 10.37
N GLU A 459 -1.13 -22.02 10.97
CA GLU A 459 -1.80 -22.87 11.99
C GLU A 459 -2.07 -22.16 13.33
N GLY A 460 -1.33 -21.08 13.61
CA GLY A 460 -1.51 -20.28 14.83
C GLY A 460 -2.81 -19.47 14.83
N ALA A 461 -3.18 -18.96 16.01
CA ALA A 461 -4.30 -18.03 16.15
C ALA A 461 -3.91 -16.61 15.70
N VAL A 462 -4.79 -15.93 14.97
CA VAL A 462 -4.57 -14.56 14.51
C VAL A 462 -5.65 -13.64 15.06
N ILE A 463 -5.23 -12.58 15.74
CA ILE A 463 -6.10 -11.47 16.14
C ILE A 463 -5.66 -10.24 15.35
N LEU A 464 -6.51 -9.81 14.42
CA LEU A 464 -6.21 -8.70 13.52
C LEU A 464 -7.08 -7.50 13.86
N VAL A 465 -6.42 -6.35 14.02
CA VAL A 465 -7.05 -5.04 14.16
C VAL A 465 -6.57 -4.21 12.98
N SER A 466 -7.45 -4.00 12.00
CA SER A 466 -7.13 -3.18 10.84
C SER A 466 -8.37 -2.49 10.29
N HIS A 467 -8.16 -1.36 9.63
CA HIS A 467 -9.15 -0.70 8.79
C HIS A 467 -9.19 -1.17 7.34
N ASP A 468 -8.18 -1.94 6.91
CA ASP A 468 -8.09 -2.49 5.56
C ASP A 468 -9.12 -3.62 5.37
N ARG A 469 -10.16 -3.34 4.58
CA ARG A 469 -11.27 -4.26 4.33
C ARG A 469 -10.82 -5.50 3.58
N TRP A 470 -10.01 -5.30 2.55
CA TRP A 470 -9.55 -6.37 1.67
C TRP A 470 -8.64 -7.34 2.43
N PHE A 471 -7.72 -6.80 3.23
CA PHE A 471 -6.86 -7.59 4.11
C PHE A 471 -7.67 -8.35 5.18
N MET A 472 -8.65 -7.70 5.81
CA MET A 472 -9.52 -8.32 6.81
C MET A 472 -10.38 -9.45 6.22
N ARG A 473 -11.03 -9.24 5.07
CA ARG A 473 -11.82 -10.27 4.37
C ARG A 473 -10.95 -11.46 3.99
N GLY A 474 -9.74 -11.20 3.52
CA GLY A 474 -8.75 -12.21 3.20
C GLY A 474 -8.32 -13.09 4.39
N VAL A 475 -7.76 -12.46 5.41
CA VAL A 475 -7.17 -13.16 6.55
C VAL A 475 -8.24 -13.77 7.45
N ILE A 476 -9.27 -12.97 7.78
CA ILE A 476 -10.25 -13.33 8.80
C ILE A 476 -11.40 -14.12 8.19
N GLU A 477 -12.00 -13.66 7.10
CA GLU A 477 -13.18 -14.32 6.49
C GLU A 477 -12.78 -15.44 5.52
N GLY A 478 -11.53 -15.43 5.04
CA GLY A 478 -11.01 -16.45 4.13
C GLY A 478 -11.41 -16.21 2.68
N ALA A 479 -11.78 -14.98 2.31
CA ALA A 479 -12.06 -14.64 0.93
C ALA A 479 -10.81 -14.87 0.06
N VAL A 480 -11.01 -15.49 -1.10
CA VAL A 480 -10.00 -15.68 -2.15
C VAL A 480 -10.36 -14.72 -3.28
N ASP A 481 -9.37 -14.13 -3.95
CA ASP A 481 -9.62 -13.26 -5.10
C ASP A 481 -9.93 -14.14 -6.33
N ASP A 482 -10.92 -13.76 -7.15
CA ASP A 482 -11.48 -14.59 -8.24
C ASP A 482 -10.47 -14.96 -9.36
N ASP A 483 -9.28 -14.35 -9.39
CA ASP A 483 -8.25 -14.56 -10.42
C ASP A 483 -7.36 -15.78 -10.18
N GLU A 484 -7.46 -16.43 -9.02
CA GLU A 484 -6.88 -17.75 -8.79
C GLU A 484 -7.88 -18.82 -9.25
N GLU A 485 -7.99 -19.02 -10.57
CA GLU A 485 -8.35 -20.33 -11.10
C GLU A 485 -7.27 -21.31 -10.60
N THR A 486 -7.47 -21.83 -9.39
CA THR A 486 -6.74 -22.97 -8.88
C THR A 486 -7.23 -24.16 -9.69
N ASP A 487 -6.58 -24.37 -10.83
CA ASP A 487 -6.56 -25.63 -11.55
C ASP A 487 -5.88 -26.68 -10.65
N GLU A 488 -6.52 -27.12 -9.58
CA GLU A 488 -6.11 -28.33 -8.87
C GLU A 488 -7.25 -28.86 -7.98
N ASP A 489 -7.69 -30.07 -8.33
CA ASP A 489 -8.42 -31.02 -7.48
C ASP A 489 -7.57 -31.35 -6.24
N ASP A 490 -7.40 -30.42 -5.30
CA ASP A 490 -6.80 -30.74 -4.00
C ASP A 490 -7.91 -31.11 -3.01
N ASP A 491 -8.04 -32.43 -2.83
CA ASP A 491 -8.72 -33.14 -1.74
C ASP A 491 -8.14 -32.82 -0.34
N ASP A 492 -7.53 -31.65 -0.16
CA ASP A 492 -7.05 -31.16 1.12
C ASP A 492 -8.24 -30.67 1.93
N LYS A 493 -8.61 -31.48 2.92
CA LYS A 493 -9.60 -31.16 3.94
C LYS A 493 -9.36 -29.75 4.45
N GLU A 494 -10.15 -28.78 4.00
CA GLU A 494 -10.16 -27.44 4.57
C GLU A 494 -10.29 -27.58 6.09
N VAL A 495 -9.21 -27.29 6.81
CA VAL A 495 -9.25 -27.29 8.26
C VAL A 495 -10.25 -26.21 8.64
N MET A 496 -11.41 -26.62 9.15
CA MET A 496 -12.53 -25.75 9.47
C MET A 496 -12.10 -24.82 10.63
N ARG A 497 -11.54 -23.66 10.27
CA ARG A 497 -11.06 -22.64 11.22
C ARG A 497 -12.23 -21.77 11.66
N ARG A 498 -12.28 -21.42 12.95
CA ARG A 498 -13.28 -20.49 13.48
C ARG A 498 -12.91 -19.07 13.07
N ARG A 499 -13.74 -18.47 12.23
CA ARG A 499 -13.58 -17.12 11.67
C ARG A 499 -14.64 -16.20 12.24
N ILE A 500 -14.26 -15.15 12.96
CA ILE A 500 -15.20 -14.22 13.60
C ILE A 500 -14.71 -12.78 13.49
N VAL A 501 -15.62 -11.88 13.13
CA VAL A 501 -15.38 -10.43 13.16
C VAL A 501 -16.18 -9.81 14.30
N TYR A 502 -15.50 -9.09 15.17
CA TYR A 502 -16.10 -8.32 16.25
C TYR A 502 -16.08 -6.83 15.91
N ARG A 503 -17.13 -6.14 16.33
CA ARG A 503 -17.23 -4.70 16.32
C ARG A 503 -17.10 -4.16 17.74
N LEU A 504 -16.18 -3.24 17.94
CA LEU A 504 -16.05 -2.49 19.18
C LEU A 504 -16.71 -1.11 19.04
N LYS A 505 -17.68 -0.82 19.90
CA LYS A 505 -18.38 0.49 19.94
C LYS A 505 -18.66 0.90 21.38
N GLY A 506 -18.15 2.07 21.79
CA GLY A 506 -18.38 2.61 23.13
C GLY A 506 -17.93 1.66 24.25
N GLY A 507 -16.87 0.89 24.00
CA GLY A 507 -16.34 -0.10 24.94
C GLY A 507 -17.05 -1.44 25.00
N LYS A 508 -18.17 -1.62 24.26
CA LYS A 508 -18.85 -2.92 24.12
C LYS A 508 -18.43 -3.60 22.83
N MET A 509 -18.41 -4.93 22.87
CA MET A 509 -18.01 -5.79 21.76
C MET A 509 -19.20 -6.60 21.28
N ASP A 510 -19.57 -6.43 20.02
CA ASP A 510 -20.67 -7.14 19.36
C ASP A 510 -20.11 -7.98 18.21
N THR A 511 -20.64 -9.18 17.97
CA THR A 511 -20.29 -9.99 16.79
C THR A 511 -20.98 -9.45 15.54
N LEU A 512 -20.27 -9.43 14.41
CA LEU A 512 -20.86 -9.12 13.10
C LEU A 512 -21.18 -10.41 12.36
N GLU A 513 -22.44 -10.59 11.97
CA GLU A 513 -22.90 -11.81 11.29
C GLU A 513 -22.47 -11.81 9.82
N ASN A 514 -22.51 -10.65 9.16
CA ASN A 514 -22.04 -10.50 7.78
C ASN A 514 -20.65 -9.85 7.70
N GLY A 515 -19.81 -10.08 8.72
CA GLY A 515 -18.40 -9.70 8.69
C GLY A 515 -18.13 -8.21 8.44
N VAL A 516 -17.10 -7.94 7.64
CA VAL A 516 -16.61 -6.61 7.24
C VAL A 516 -17.68 -5.84 6.46
N ASP A 517 -18.47 -6.51 5.61
CA ASP A 517 -19.52 -5.89 4.79
C ASP A 517 -20.61 -5.24 5.63
N GLU A 518 -20.98 -5.88 6.75
CA GLU A 518 -21.95 -5.32 7.68
C GLU A 518 -21.44 -4.00 8.28
N PHE A 519 -20.17 -4.00 8.69
CA PHE A 519 -19.51 -2.83 9.26
C PHE A 519 -19.41 -1.69 8.26
N GLU A 520 -19.08 -2.01 7.00
CA GLU A 520 -19.03 -1.07 5.89
C GLU A 520 -20.39 -0.40 5.68
N ARG A 521 -21.47 -1.17 5.50
CA ARG A 521 -22.83 -0.63 5.31
C ARG A 521 -23.28 0.24 6.49
N LEU A 522 -22.82 -0.05 7.70
CA LEU A 522 -23.07 0.78 8.88
C LEU A 522 -22.31 2.12 8.81
N MET A 523 -21.05 2.10 8.39
CA MET A 523 -20.25 3.32 8.22
C MET A 523 -20.78 4.17 7.07
N GLU A 524 -21.09 3.55 5.94
CA GLU A 524 -21.70 4.22 4.79
C GLU A 524 -22.98 4.97 5.13
N ARG A 525 -23.89 4.32 5.88
CA ARG A 525 -25.13 4.96 6.35
C ARG A 525 -24.84 6.16 7.26
N ARG A 526 -23.78 6.09 8.07
CA ARG A 526 -23.38 7.19 8.94
C ARG A 526 -22.78 8.34 8.13
N VAL A 527 -21.94 8.04 7.14
CA VAL A 527 -21.36 9.04 6.24
C VAL A 527 -22.45 9.75 5.43
N LYS A 528 -23.49 9.03 4.93
CA LYS A 528 -24.61 9.68 4.22
C LYS A 528 -25.28 10.76 5.07
N LYS A 529 -25.44 10.53 6.38
CA LYS A 529 -25.98 11.54 7.30
C LYS A 529 -25.04 12.73 7.46
N LEU A 530 -23.75 12.47 7.66
CA LEU A 530 -22.74 13.53 7.80
C LEU A 530 -22.58 14.43 6.57
N LEU A 531 -22.89 13.92 5.37
CA LEU A 531 -22.85 14.70 4.13
C LEU A 531 -24.17 15.43 3.84
N GLN A 532 -25.28 15.02 4.47
CA GLN A 532 -26.58 15.67 4.34
C GLN A 532 -26.78 16.82 5.34
N ASP A 533 -26.06 16.78 6.47
CA ASP A 533 -26.01 17.83 7.50
C ASP A 533 -24.97 18.93 7.14
#